data_AF-A7GEI5-F1
#
_entry.id   AF-A7GEI5-F1
#
_cell.length_a   1.000
_cell.length_b   1.000
_cell.length_c   1.000
_cell.angle_alpha   90.00
_cell.angle_beta   90.00
_cell.angle_gamma   90.00
#
_symmetry.space_group_name_H-M   'P 1'
#
loop_
_entity.id
_entity.type
_entity.pdbx_description
1 polymer ?
#
loop_
_entity_poly.entity_id
_entity_poly.type
_entity_poly.pdbx_seq_one_letter_code
_entity_poly.pdbx_strand_id
1 'polypeptide(L)'
;MDRNKKKFLSFFLIPILLISLFTYYKIHHIPTTIFVREGERVKNNSFIKLTEDISADCTVSDIKSNNKKMNVKILGMVPVKSVSLKPVSKDIMLYPGGKPVGVKLNTKGVLVIALSDIETEGGKIQSPAAVSGIQIGDSIISINGKEITNSEDVEKEIRNCEGKDLKIVVYRKGEKISRNIKPEKGKKDNNYKIGLWVRDSTAGVGTLTFYHDKSKKFAALGHPITDVDTGTILTIDSGEIVPSSIVSIKKGIKGNPGELKGIFLDEDLVLGNIENNTECGIFGTSNVKLSNKKYKKPMKVALRNEIKEGPAQILTTLEGEEPSLYNIEIQKLLSQDKPGPKSMIIKVTDQNLIKRTGGIVQGMSGSPIIQNDKIVGAVTHVLINKPDVGYGIYIEWMLKDAGILDNN
;
A
#
# COMPACT_ATOMS: atom_id res chain seq x y z
N MET A 1 18.20 -54.54 10.47
CA MET A 1 19.21 -53.55 10.00
C MET A 1 20.07 -53.14 11.18
N ASP A 2 21.36 -53.47 11.11
CA ASP A 2 22.33 -53.31 12.19
C ASP A 2 22.43 -51.87 12.70
N ARG A 3 22.58 -51.66 14.01
CA ARG A 3 22.52 -50.33 14.67
C ARG A 3 23.62 -49.41 14.15
N ASN A 4 24.75 -49.99 13.75
CA ASN A 4 25.87 -49.29 13.11
C ASN A 4 25.54 -48.85 11.67
N LYS A 5 24.81 -49.66 10.89
CA LYS A 5 24.33 -49.28 9.55
C LYS A 5 23.31 -48.15 9.60
N LYS A 6 22.42 -48.12 10.60
CA LYS A 6 21.48 -47.00 10.81
C LYS A 6 22.19 -45.69 11.16
N LYS A 7 23.19 -45.73 12.04
CA LYS A 7 24.00 -44.54 12.41
C LYS A 7 24.81 -44.02 11.21
N PHE A 8 25.43 -44.92 10.45
CA PHE A 8 26.18 -44.56 9.24
C PHE A 8 25.26 -43.96 8.17
N LEU A 9 24.10 -44.56 7.91
CA LEU A 9 23.13 -44.04 6.95
C LEU A 9 22.57 -42.67 7.39
N SER A 10 22.28 -42.49 8.68
CA SER A 10 21.83 -41.22 9.25
C SER A 10 22.87 -40.12 9.14
N PHE A 11 24.17 -40.45 9.24
CA PHE A 11 25.27 -39.49 9.12
C PHE A 11 25.38 -38.87 7.72
N PHE A 12 25.00 -39.62 6.67
CA PHE A 12 24.96 -39.09 5.30
C PHE A 12 23.60 -38.47 4.93
N LEU A 13 22.49 -39.05 5.38
CA LEU A 13 21.14 -38.57 5.03
C LEU A 13 20.82 -37.21 5.65
N ILE A 14 21.28 -36.93 6.88
CA ILE A 14 20.97 -35.65 7.56
C ILE A 14 21.61 -34.46 6.84
N PRO A 15 22.93 -34.46 6.51
CA PRO A 15 23.52 -33.37 5.73
C PRO A 15 22.87 -33.19 4.36
N ILE A 16 22.55 -34.28 3.66
CA ILE A 16 21.87 -34.21 2.35
C ILE A 16 20.49 -33.57 2.51
N LEU A 17 19.72 -33.97 3.53
CA LEU A 17 18.42 -33.36 3.82
C LEU A 17 18.57 -31.88 4.13
N LEU A 18 19.52 -31.49 4.98
CA LEU A 18 19.77 -30.09 5.33
C LEU A 18 20.19 -29.26 4.11
N ILE A 19 21.08 -29.78 3.27
CA ILE A 19 21.49 -29.14 2.02
C ILE A 19 20.29 -29.02 1.08
N SER A 20 19.47 -30.07 0.95
CA SER A 20 18.28 -30.04 0.09
C SER A 20 17.26 -29.01 0.58
N LEU A 21 17.05 -28.91 1.90
CA LEU A 21 16.12 -27.96 2.51
C LEU A 21 16.63 -26.53 2.36
N PHE A 22 17.92 -26.31 2.58
CA PHE A 22 18.58 -25.02 2.35
C PHE A 22 18.51 -24.61 0.88
N THR A 23 18.74 -25.55 -0.03
CA THR A 23 18.66 -25.32 -1.47
C THR A 23 17.23 -24.99 -1.89
N TYR A 24 16.25 -25.78 -1.44
CA TYR A 24 14.82 -25.52 -1.64
C TYR A 24 14.41 -24.14 -1.12
N TYR A 25 14.84 -23.79 0.10
CA TYR A 25 14.61 -22.47 0.69
C TYR A 25 15.19 -21.34 -0.19
N LYS A 26 16.44 -21.50 -0.66
CA LYS A 26 17.06 -20.51 -1.56
C LYS A 26 16.32 -20.37 -2.88
N ILE A 27 15.88 -21.46 -3.51
CA ILE A 27 15.10 -21.43 -4.76
C ILE A 27 13.79 -20.66 -4.56
N HIS A 28 13.08 -20.95 -3.46
CA HIS A 28 11.80 -20.33 -3.16
C HIS A 28 11.91 -18.81 -2.95
N HIS A 29 13.07 -18.33 -2.48
CA HIS A 29 13.35 -16.91 -2.27
C HIS A 29 13.81 -16.15 -3.51
N ILE A 30 14.03 -16.80 -4.64
CA ILE A 30 14.33 -16.12 -5.91
C ILE A 30 13.05 -15.44 -6.40
N PRO A 31 13.05 -14.15 -6.75
CA PRO A 31 11.86 -13.49 -7.29
C PRO A 31 11.50 -14.01 -8.69
N THR A 32 10.21 -13.99 -9.07
CA THR A 32 9.80 -14.36 -10.45
C THR A 32 10.20 -13.32 -11.49
N THR A 33 10.45 -12.07 -11.07
CA THR A 33 10.81 -10.96 -11.95
C THR A 33 12.01 -10.22 -11.39
N ILE A 34 13.00 -9.95 -12.23
CA ILE A 34 14.17 -9.12 -11.89
C ILE A 34 14.20 -7.93 -12.84
N PHE A 35 14.23 -6.74 -12.27
CA PHE A 35 14.46 -5.50 -13.01
C PHE A 35 15.96 -5.29 -13.21
N VAL A 36 16.36 -4.86 -14.41
CA VAL A 36 17.76 -4.65 -14.78
C VAL A 36 17.89 -3.31 -15.49
N ARG A 37 18.81 -2.44 -15.04
CA ARG A 37 19.05 -1.12 -15.67
C ARG A 37 19.74 -1.28 -17.01
N GLU A 38 19.49 -0.36 -17.94
CA GLU A 38 20.24 -0.31 -19.20
C GLU A 38 21.75 -0.21 -18.94
N GLY A 39 22.51 -1.16 -19.50
CA GLY A 39 23.97 -1.22 -19.36
C GLY A 39 24.48 -1.93 -18.10
N GLU A 40 23.62 -2.37 -17.17
CA GLU A 40 24.04 -3.13 -15.99
C GLU A 40 23.91 -4.65 -16.19
N ARG A 41 24.91 -5.40 -15.71
CA ARG A 41 24.90 -6.87 -15.71
C ARG A 41 24.22 -7.41 -14.45
N VAL A 42 23.41 -8.45 -14.58
CA VAL A 42 22.86 -9.17 -13.42
C VAL A 42 24.02 -9.89 -12.71
N LYS A 43 24.30 -9.50 -11.46
CA LYS A 43 25.39 -10.10 -10.68
C LYS A 43 25.08 -11.55 -10.33
N ASN A 44 25.95 -12.47 -10.76
CA ASN A 44 25.93 -13.86 -10.33
C ASN A 44 26.32 -13.96 -8.85
N ASN A 45 25.58 -14.77 -8.08
CA ASN A 45 25.94 -15.12 -6.70
C ASN A 45 26.44 -16.57 -6.67
N SER A 46 27.32 -16.90 -5.71
CA SER A 46 28.07 -18.17 -5.67
C SER A 46 27.24 -19.46 -5.72
N PHE A 47 25.96 -19.42 -5.33
CA PHE A 47 25.05 -20.59 -5.34
C PHE A 47 24.06 -20.63 -6.53
N ILE A 48 23.86 -19.52 -7.22
CA ILE A 48 22.89 -19.38 -8.31
C ILE A 48 23.65 -18.83 -9.52
N LYS A 49 23.91 -19.70 -10.49
CA LYS A 49 24.45 -19.29 -11.78
C LYS A 49 23.29 -19.00 -12.71
N LEU A 50 23.17 -17.74 -13.10
CA LEU A 50 22.42 -17.36 -14.28
C LEU A 50 23.36 -17.61 -15.46
N THR A 51 23.07 -18.63 -16.25
CA THR A 51 23.77 -18.93 -17.50
C THR A 51 22.72 -18.96 -18.58
N GLU A 52 22.81 -18.02 -19.53
CA GLU A 52 22.24 -18.23 -20.84
C GLU A 52 23.05 -19.28 -21.61
N ASP A 53 22.39 -20.05 -22.47
CA ASP A 53 23.00 -20.70 -23.65
C ASP A 53 23.22 -19.68 -24.78
N ILE A 54 23.51 -18.43 -24.44
CA ILE A 54 23.75 -17.32 -25.38
C ILE A 54 24.97 -16.58 -24.85
N SER A 55 25.87 -16.26 -25.78
CA SER A 55 27.13 -15.54 -25.59
C SER A 55 27.07 -14.49 -24.48
N ALA A 56 28.18 -14.35 -23.76
CA ALA A 56 28.42 -13.53 -22.57
C ALA A 56 28.12 -12.02 -22.64
N ASP A 57 27.31 -11.55 -23.59
CA ASP A 57 26.92 -10.17 -23.80
C ASP A 57 25.42 -10.08 -24.12
N CYS A 58 24.58 -9.95 -23.09
CA CYS A 58 23.21 -9.47 -23.24
C CYS A 58 23.16 -8.00 -22.83
N THR A 59 23.01 -7.12 -23.82
CA THR A 59 22.77 -5.69 -23.62
C THR A 59 21.27 -5.46 -23.44
N VAL A 60 20.87 -4.35 -22.81
CA VAL A 60 19.43 -4.07 -22.57
C VAL A 60 18.63 -3.83 -23.86
N SER A 61 19.31 -3.49 -24.96
CA SER A 61 18.77 -3.57 -26.33
C SER A 61 18.19 -4.95 -26.65
N ASP A 62 18.81 -6.03 -26.18
CA ASP A 62 18.37 -7.41 -26.45
C ASP A 62 17.15 -7.81 -25.59
N ILE A 63 16.92 -7.14 -24.45
CA ILE A 63 15.80 -7.42 -23.54
C ILE A 63 14.52 -6.72 -24.02
N LYS A 64 14.63 -5.50 -24.57
CA LYS A 64 13.51 -4.70 -25.10
C LYS A 64 12.72 -5.40 -26.21
N SER A 65 13.35 -6.32 -26.94
CA SER A 65 12.75 -6.96 -28.11
C SER A 65 11.81 -8.13 -27.79
N ASN A 66 11.86 -8.76 -26.60
CA ASN A 66 11.24 -10.11 -26.49
C ASN A 66 10.78 -10.63 -25.12
N ASN A 67 10.60 -9.80 -24.07
CA ASN A 67 10.21 -10.30 -22.73
C ASN A 67 11.02 -11.55 -22.31
N LYS A 68 12.34 -11.38 -22.19
CA LYS A 68 13.27 -12.50 -21.99
C LYS A 68 13.07 -13.16 -20.62
N LYS A 69 12.80 -14.47 -20.65
CA LYS A 69 12.83 -15.35 -19.48
C LYS A 69 14.20 -16.03 -19.38
N MET A 70 14.83 -15.95 -18.20
CA MET A 70 16.12 -16.59 -17.93
C MET A 70 15.95 -17.73 -16.93
N ASN A 71 16.61 -18.85 -17.18
CA ASN A 71 16.58 -19.99 -16.27
C ASN A 71 17.68 -19.85 -15.22
N VAL A 72 17.28 -19.92 -13.95
CA VAL A 72 18.17 -20.07 -12.81
C VAL A 72 18.56 -21.54 -12.72
N LYS A 73 19.86 -21.83 -12.79
CA LYS A 73 20.40 -23.18 -12.58
C LYS A 73 21.10 -23.29 -11.22
N ILE A 74 20.88 -24.40 -10.52
CA ILE A 74 21.69 -24.77 -9.33
C ILE A 74 22.95 -25.49 -9.78
N LEU A 75 24.08 -25.09 -9.19
CA LEU A 75 25.43 -25.55 -9.57
C LEU A 75 25.75 -25.34 -11.06
N GLY A 76 24.98 -24.53 -11.78
CA GLY A 76 25.07 -24.34 -13.23
C GLY A 76 24.54 -25.50 -14.08
N MET A 77 23.96 -26.54 -13.46
CA MET A 77 23.57 -27.77 -14.17
C MET A 77 22.06 -27.94 -14.29
N VAL A 78 21.32 -27.80 -13.18
CA VAL A 78 19.89 -28.13 -13.13
C VAL A 78 19.05 -26.85 -13.11
N PRO A 79 18.18 -26.59 -14.11
CA PRO A 79 17.27 -25.46 -14.08
C PRO A 79 16.22 -25.66 -12.98
N VAL A 80 16.05 -24.66 -12.12
CA VAL A 80 15.18 -24.75 -10.94
C VAL A 80 14.11 -23.68 -10.87
N LYS A 81 14.27 -22.56 -11.59
CA LYS A 81 13.28 -21.50 -11.70
C LYS A 81 13.51 -20.70 -12.97
N SER A 82 12.44 -20.27 -13.65
CA SER A 82 12.52 -19.31 -14.74
C SER A 82 12.14 -17.93 -14.19
N VAL A 83 12.92 -16.90 -14.53
CA VAL A 83 12.79 -15.53 -14.04
C VAL A 83 12.61 -14.59 -15.23
N SER A 84 11.62 -13.71 -15.17
CA SER A 84 11.41 -12.68 -16.19
C SER A 84 12.37 -11.52 -15.96
N LEU A 85 13.15 -11.15 -16.97
CA LEU A 85 13.96 -9.94 -16.94
C LEU A 85 13.17 -8.77 -17.52
N LYS A 86 13.04 -7.70 -16.74
CA LYS A 86 12.40 -6.46 -17.20
C LYS A 86 13.43 -5.32 -17.27
N PRO A 87 13.64 -4.73 -18.45
CA PRO A 87 14.60 -3.65 -18.59
C PRO A 87 14.04 -2.37 -17.97
N VAL A 88 14.86 -1.64 -17.23
CA VAL A 88 14.53 -0.32 -16.70
C VAL A 88 15.36 0.71 -17.45
N SER A 89 14.68 1.51 -18.27
CA SER A 89 15.33 2.25 -19.34
C SER A 89 16.19 3.45 -18.89
N LYS A 90 16.03 3.91 -17.64
CA LYS A 90 16.72 5.09 -17.09
C LYS A 90 16.93 4.99 -15.58
N ASP A 91 17.91 5.73 -15.07
CA ASP A 91 17.97 6.06 -13.64
C ASP A 91 16.74 6.87 -13.26
N ILE A 92 15.78 6.21 -12.59
CA ILE A 92 14.62 6.88 -12.01
C ILE A 92 15.10 7.73 -10.84
N MET A 93 14.81 9.03 -10.93
CA MET A 93 15.21 10.06 -9.98
C MET A 93 13.96 10.62 -9.32
N LEU A 94 13.85 10.51 -8.00
CA LEU A 94 12.69 10.95 -7.23
C LEU A 94 13.11 11.98 -6.19
N TYR A 95 12.27 13.00 -5.98
CA TYR A 95 12.39 13.85 -4.81
C TYR A 95 11.83 13.06 -3.62
N PRO A 96 12.62 12.84 -2.55
CA PRO A 96 12.09 12.18 -1.36
C PRO A 96 11.07 13.10 -0.70
N GLY A 97 9.93 12.57 -0.29
CA GLY A 97 8.89 13.30 0.44
C GLY A 97 9.24 13.41 1.92
N GLY A 98 8.71 12.52 2.75
CA GLY A 98 8.85 12.53 4.20
C GLY A 98 8.02 13.61 4.92
N LYS A 99 7.37 14.50 4.17
CA LYS A 99 6.53 15.59 4.66
C LYS A 99 5.11 15.13 4.98
N PRO A 100 4.46 15.74 5.98
CA PRO A 100 3.04 15.54 6.19
C PRO A 100 2.25 16.14 5.02
N VAL A 101 1.19 15.45 4.61
CA VAL A 101 0.20 15.93 3.65
C VAL A 101 -1.19 15.66 4.20
N GLY A 102 -2.08 16.63 4.06
CA GLY A 102 -3.49 16.40 4.26
C GLY A 102 -4.03 15.62 3.07
N VAL A 103 -4.84 14.61 3.34
CA VAL A 103 -5.45 13.77 2.32
C VAL A 103 -6.95 13.92 2.48
N LYS A 104 -7.64 14.33 1.42
CA LYS A 104 -9.10 14.41 1.33
C LYS A 104 -9.54 13.50 0.20
N LEU A 105 -10.43 12.53 0.48
CA LEU A 105 -10.91 11.56 -0.49
C LEU A 105 -12.42 11.51 -0.49
N ASN A 106 -13.00 11.46 -1.68
CA ASN A 106 -14.39 11.11 -1.93
C ASN A 106 -14.45 9.72 -2.55
N THR A 107 -15.41 8.92 -2.11
CA THR A 107 -15.61 7.57 -2.59
C THR A 107 -16.45 7.55 -3.84
N LYS A 108 -16.23 6.55 -4.70
CA LYS A 108 -17.11 6.28 -5.83
C LYS A 108 -18.40 5.64 -5.34
N GLY A 109 -19.48 6.40 -5.42
CA GLY A 109 -20.73 6.09 -4.73
C GLY A 109 -20.57 6.22 -3.22
N VAL A 110 -21.53 5.70 -2.47
CA VAL A 110 -21.59 5.86 -1.01
C VAL A 110 -21.48 4.51 -0.31
N LEU A 111 -20.43 4.35 0.49
CA LEU A 111 -20.12 3.09 1.18
C LEU A 111 -21.09 2.83 2.33
N VAL A 112 -21.68 1.63 2.38
CA VAL A 112 -22.47 1.15 3.52
C VAL A 112 -21.54 0.66 4.62
N ILE A 113 -21.53 1.37 5.75
CA ILE A 113 -20.64 1.07 6.89
C ILE A 113 -21.35 0.32 8.03
N ALA A 114 -22.67 0.50 8.16
CA ALA A 114 -23.47 -0.25 9.13
C ALA A 114 -24.94 -0.33 8.70
N LEU A 115 -25.66 -1.26 9.32
CA LEU A 115 -27.09 -1.46 9.15
C LEU A 115 -27.75 -1.38 10.52
N SER A 116 -28.91 -0.73 10.61
CA SER A 116 -29.62 -0.59 11.87
C SER A 116 -31.11 -0.78 11.72
N ASP A 117 -31.66 -1.51 12.69
CA ASP A 117 -33.09 -1.63 12.91
C ASP A 117 -33.73 -0.25 13.08
N ILE A 118 -35.00 -0.16 12.71
CA ILE A 118 -35.77 1.09 12.74
C ILE A 118 -36.86 0.95 13.80
N GLU A 119 -37.03 1.97 14.64
CA GLU A 119 -38.21 2.11 15.48
C GLU A 119 -39.35 2.73 14.66
N THR A 120 -40.47 2.01 14.52
CA THR A 120 -41.70 2.48 13.89
C THR A 120 -42.83 2.58 14.93
N GLU A 121 -43.99 3.10 14.52
CA GLU A 121 -45.23 3.06 15.31
C GLU A 121 -45.58 1.63 15.76
N GLY A 122 -45.37 0.64 14.89
CA GLY A 122 -45.64 -0.78 15.16
C GLY A 122 -44.57 -1.51 15.97
N GLY A 123 -43.54 -0.81 16.42
CA GLY A 123 -42.43 -1.37 17.19
C GLY A 123 -41.10 -1.37 16.41
N LYS A 124 -40.11 -2.07 16.95
CA LYS A 124 -38.78 -2.15 16.35
C LYS A 124 -38.79 -3.21 15.23
N ILE A 125 -38.40 -2.80 14.03
CA ILE A 125 -38.30 -3.67 12.86
C ILE A 125 -36.85 -3.80 12.40
N GLN A 126 -36.54 -4.89 11.71
CA GLN A 126 -35.24 -5.07 11.07
C GLN A 126 -35.01 -4.02 9.98
N SER A 127 -33.75 -3.60 9.77
CA SER A 127 -33.34 -2.72 8.67
C SER A 127 -33.91 -3.18 7.31
N PRO A 128 -34.74 -2.37 6.62
CA PRO A 128 -35.24 -2.70 5.28
C PRO A 128 -34.13 -2.95 4.26
N ALA A 129 -33.01 -2.21 4.35
CA ALA A 129 -31.84 -2.45 3.52
C ALA A 129 -31.24 -3.84 3.80
N ALA A 130 -31.10 -4.25 5.06
CA ALA A 130 -30.60 -5.57 5.42
C ALA A 130 -31.51 -6.69 4.90
N VAL A 131 -32.83 -6.55 5.05
CA VAL A 131 -33.82 -7.54 4.55
C VAL A 131 -33.74 -7.70 3.03
N SER A 132 -33.46 -6.63 2.30
CA SER A 132 -33.25 -6.68 0.85
C SER A 132 -31.90 -7.28 0.43
N GLY A 133 -31.00 -7.56 1.39
CA GLY A 133 -29.68 -8.14 1.13
C GLY A 133 -28.58 -7.12 0.78
N ILE A 134 -28.76 -5.84 1.11
CA ILE A 134 -27.65 -4.89 1.20
C ILE A 134 -26.71 -5.32 2.33
N GLN A 135 -25.42 -5.18 2.12
CA GLN A 135 -24.37 -5.61 3.04
C GLN A 135 -23.42 -4.47 3.37
N ILE A 136 -22.81 -4.55 4.55
CA ILE A 136 -21.67 -3.71 4.91
C ILE A 136 -20.56 -3.94 3.88
N GLY A 137 -19.97 -2.86 3.36
CA GLY A 137 -18.99 -2.88 2.29
C GLY A 137 -19.56 -2.67 0.88
N ASP A 138 -20.89 -2.59 0.72
CA ASP A 138 -21.52 -2.18 -0.54
C ASP A 138 -21.27 -0.71 -0.83
N SER A 139 -21.00 -0.34 -2.07
CA SER A 139 -21.08 1.06 -2.50
C SER A 139 -22.38 1.33 -3.25
N ILE A 140 -23.23 2.21 -2.74
CA ILE A 140 -24.46 2.66 -3.41
C ILE A 140 -24.08 3.60 -4.54
N ILE A 141 -24.39 3.20 -5.78
CA ILE A 141 -24.05 3.96 -6.99
C ILE A 141 -25.28 4.57 -7.67
N SER A 142 -26.48 4.06 -7.38
CA SER A 142 -27.72 4.61 -7.91
C SER A 142 -28.92 4.29 -7.03
N ILE A 143 -29.88 5.22 -6.95
CA ILE A 143 -31.22 5.01 -6.39
C ILE A 143 -32.24 5.53 -7.41
N ASN A 144 -33.22 4.70 -7.76
CA ASN A 144 -34.27 4.99 -8.75
C ASN A 144 -33.73 5.48 -10.10
N GLY A 145 -32.56 4.98 -10.51
CA GLY A 145 -31.91 5.34 -11.77
C GLY A 145 -31.15 6.67 -11.74
N LYS A 146 -31.21 7.42 -10.63
CA LYS A 146 -30.34 8.59 -10.40
C LYS A 146 -28.99 8.14 -9.85
N GLU A 147 -27.93 8.76 -10.33
CA GLU A 147 -26.58 8.54 -9.81
C GLU A 147 -26.48 9.09 -8.39
N ILE A 148 -25.78 8.37 -7.53
CA ILE A 148 -25.53 8.76 -6.14
C ILE A 148 -24.03 9.00 -6.00
N THR A 149 -23.66 10.21 -5.58
CA THR A 149 -22.27 10.62 -5.44
C THR A 149 -21.89 10.95 -3.99
N ASN A 150 -22.87 11.29 -3.15
CA ASN A 150 -22.67 11.65 -1.76
C ASN A 150 -23.85 11.17 -0.88
N SER A 151 -23.68 11.26 0.42
CA SER A 151 -24.65 10.84 1.43
C SER A 151 -25.92 11.69 1.41
N GLU A 152 -25.83 12.96 1.02
CA GLU A 152 -26.99 13.83 0.83
C GLU A 152 -27.89 13.36 -0.32
N ASP A 153 -27.32 12.84 -1.42
CA ASP A 153 -28.07 12.24 -2.53
C ASP A 153 -28.88 11.04 -2.03
N VAL A 154 -28.27 10.17 -1.21
CA VAL A 154 -28.96 9.02 -0.59
C VAL A 154 -30.12 9.49 0.27
N GLU A 155 -29.88 10.45 1.15
CA GLU A 155 -30.89 10.98 2.05
C GLU A 155 -32.06 11.61 1.27
N LYS A 156 -31.75 12.40 0.24
CA LYS A 156 -32.72 13.06 -0.63
C LYS A 156 -33.61 12.05 -1.35
N GLU A 157 -33.05 11.00 -1.92
CA GLU A 157 -33.84 9.99 -2.63
C GLU A 157 -34.72 9.15 -1.69
N ILE A 158 -34.25 8.86 -0.47
CA ILE A 158 -35.08 8.20 0.55
C ILE A 158 -36.20 9.13 1.01
N ARG A 159 -35.92 10.40 1.25
CA ARG A 159 -36.93 11.37 1.70
C ARG A 159 -38.05 11.55 0.69
N ASN A 160 -37.70 11.60 -0.59
CA ASN A 160 -38.63 11.81 -1.71
C ASN A 160 -39.35 10.53 -2.19
N CYS A 161 -39.13 9.39 -1.52
CA CYS A 161 -39.75 8.12 -1.96
C CYS A 161 -41.27 8.09 -1.79
N GLU A 162 -41.83 8.94 -0.90
CA GLU A 162 -43.26 8.94 -0.55
C GLU A 162 -43.80 7.55 -0.11
N GLY A 163 -42.93 6.66 0.37
CA GLY A 163 -43.27 5.29 0.75
C GLY A 163 -43.24 4.27 -0.40
N LYS A 164 -42.88 4.71 -1.61
CA LYS A 164 -42.68 3.82 -2.76
C LYS A 164 -41.37 3.06 -2.62
N ASP A 165 -41.33 1.86 -3.19
CA ASP A 165 -40.13 1.04 -3.23
C ASP A 165 -38.99 1.79 -3.93
N LEU A 166 -37.81 1.72 -3.33
CA LEU A 166 -36.56 2.27 -3.84
C LEU A 166 -35.80 1.19 -4.59
N LYS A 167 -35.54 1.42 -5.89
CA LYS A 167 -34.63 0.58 -6.67
C LYS A 167 -33.20 1.06 -6.47
N ILE A 168 -32.44 0.39 -5.60
CA ILE A 168 -31.04 0.69 -5.31
C ILE A 168 -30.14 -0.21 -6.17
N VAL A 169 -29.07 0.37 -6.72
CA VAL A 169 -27.98 -0.35 -7.36
C VAL A 169 -26.73 -0.14 -6.52
N VAL A 170 -26.11 -1.25 -6.11
CA VAL A 170 -24.85 -1.24 -5.37
C VAL A 170 -23.74 -1.90 -6.19
N TYR A 171 -22.51 -1.50 -5.92
CA TYR A 171 -21.31 -2.18 -6.37
C TYR A 171 -20.74 -3.04 -5.24
N ARG A 172 -20.58 -4.34 -5.49
CA ARG A 172 -20.04 -5.31 -4.54
C ARG A 172 -19.04 -6.21 -5.26
N LYS A 173 -17.78 -6.22 -4.82
CA LYS A 173 -16.72 -7.13 -5.31
C LYS A 173 -16.58 -7.19 -6.85
N GLY A 174 -16.74 -6.07 -7.55
CA GLY A 174 -16.63 -6.06 -9.01
C GLY A 174 -17.96 -5.97 -9.75
N GLU A 175 -19.08 -6.27 -9.09
CA GLU A 175 -20.37 -6.50 -9.74
C GLU A 175 -21.42 -5.46 -9.33
N LYS A 176 -22.28 -5.09 -10.27
CA LYS A 176 -23.47 -4.25 -9.99
C LYS A 176 -24.64 -5.15 -9.59
N ILE A 177 -25.21 -4.88 -8.43
CA ILE A 177 -26.32 -5.63 -7.84
C ILE A 177 -27.50 -4.69 -7.64
N SER A 178 -28.67 -5.04 -8.19
CA SER A 178 -29.90 -4.26 -7.98
C SER A 178 -30.77 -4.89 -6.89
N ARG A 179 -31.34 -4.04 -6.03
CA ARG A 179 -32.28 -4.38 -4.96
C ARG A 179 -33.46 -3.42 -4.94
N ASN A 180 -34.64 -3.94 -4.64
CA ASN A 180 -35.81 -3.12 -4.32
C ASN A 180 -35.96 -3.12 -2.80
N ILE A 181 -36.06 -1.93 -2.21
CA ILE A 181 -36.18 -1.75 -0.76
C ILE A 181 -37.46 -0.97 -0.51
N LYS A 182 -38.34 -1.55 0.31
CA LYS A 182 -39.50 -0.85 0.82
C LYS A 182 -39.09 0.02 2.03
N PRO A 183 -39.20 1.35 1.95
CA PRO A 183 -38.86 2.23 3.06
C PRO A 183 -39.94 2.22 4.14
N GLU A 184 -39.54 2.49 5.39
CA GLU A 184 -40.41 2.48 6.56
C GLU A 184 -40.33 3.79 7.31
N LYS A 185 -41.44 4.24 7.90
CA LYS A 185 -41.49 5.51 8.64
C LYS A 185 -40.89 5.35 10.04
N GLY A 186 -39.91 6.19 10.34
CA GLY A 186 -39.33 6.29 11.69
C GLY A 186 -40.29 6.95 12.68
N LYS A 187 -40.39 6.40 13.89
CA LYS A 187 -41.25 6.91 14.96
C LYS A 187 -40.88 8.31 15.45
N LYS A 188 -39.58 8.66 15.46
CA LYS A 188 -39.09 9.93 16.04
C LYS A 188 -39.33 11.16 15.17
N ASP A 189 -39.24 11.02 13.85
CA ASP A 189 -39.21 12.13 12.89
C ASP A 189 -40.23 12.00 11.76
N ASN A 190 -41.02 10.91 11.74
CA ASN A 190 -41.99 10.57 10.70
C ASN A 190 -41.39 10.54 9.28
N ASN A 191 -40.06 10.45 9.18
CA ASN A 191 -39.33 10.37 7.93
C ASN A 191 -39.16 8.92 7.50
N TYR A 192 -39.13 8.70 6.19
CA TYR A 192 -38.80 7.39 5.62
C TYR A 192 -37.34 7.03 5.87
N LYS A 193 -37.11 5.78 6.26
CA LYS A 193 -35.80 5.21 6.57
C LYS A 193 -35.69 3.82 5.98
N ILE A 194 -34.46 3.45 5.62
CA ILE A 194 -34.11 2.11 5.16
C ILE A 194 -33.02 1.45 6.02
N GLY A 195 -32.61 2.10 7.13
CA GLY A 195 -31.73 1.49 8.13
C GLY A 195 -30.29 1.35 7.67
N LEU A 196 -29.78 2.35 6.92
CA LEU A 196 -28.40 2.43 6.44
C LEU A 196 -27.59 3.44 7.27
N TRP A 197 -26.33 3.12 7.49
CA TRP A 197 -25.28 4.07 7.81
C TRP A 197 -24.29 4.06 6.67
N VAL A 198 -23.98 5.26 6.17
CA VAL A 198 -23.20 5.41 4.95
C VAL A 198 -22.06 6.41 5.12
N ARG A 199 -21.03 6.29 4.29
CA ARG A 199 -19.85 7.18 4.24
C ARG A 199 -19.48 7.41 2.78
N ASP A 200 -19.31 8.67 2.40
CA ASP A 200 -18.95 9.11 1.04
C ASP A 200 -17.55 9.72 0.97
N SER A 201 -16.91 9.98 2.11
CA SER A 201 -15.65 10.70 2.16
C SER A 201 -14.81 10.32 3.38
N THR A 202 -13.52 10.59 3.29
CA THR A 202 -12.58 10.48 4.41
C THR A 202 -11.48 11.52 4.30
N ALA A 203 -11.00 12.00 5.45
CA ALA A 203 -9.88 12.91 5.52
C ALA A 203 -8.92 12.52 6.63
N GLY A 204 -7.64 12.79 6.43
CA GLY A 204 -6.61 12.50 7.41
C GLY A 204 -5.24 13.04 7.02
N VAL A 205 -4.27 12.88 7.91
CA VAL A 205 -2.88 13.27 7.67
C VAL A 205 -2.07 12.04 7.30
N GLY A 206 -1.38 12.11 6.17
CA GLY A 206 -0.46 11.10 5.68
C GLY A 206 0.95 11.64 5.52
N THR A 207 1.88 10.79 5.08
CA THR A 207 3.22 11.22 4.66
C THR A 207 3.36 11.10 3.15
N LEU A 208 3.82 12.17 2.50
CA LEU A 208 4.25 12.15 1.11
C LEU A 208 5.46 11.23 0.99
N THR A 209 5.43 10.25 0.10
CA THR A 209 6.56 9.34 -0.12
C THR A 209 7.53 9.91 -1.12
N PHE A 210 7.07 10.22 -2.33
CA PHE A 210 7.96 10.75 -3.35
C PHE A 210 7.22 11.62 -4.34
N TYR A 211 8.00 12.40 -5.08
CA TYR A 211 7.53 13.15 -6.24
C TYR A 211 8.49 12.96 -7.42
N HIS A 212 7.93 12.68 -8.59
CA HIS A 212 8.66 12.49 -9.83
C HIS A 212 8.47 13.72 -10.74
N ASP A 213 9.51 14.54 -10.84
CA ASP A 213 9.41 15.86 -11.48
C ASP A 213 9.13 15.82 -12.99
N LYS A 214 9.47 14.72 -13.67
CA LYS A 214 9.25 14.55 -15.11
C LYS A 214 7.77 14.29 -15.45
N SER A 215 7.13 13.38 -14.71
CA SER A 215 5.71 13.02 -14.95
C SER A 215 4.73 13.76 -14.05
N LYS A 216 5.24 14.58 -13.12
CA LYS A 216 4.47 15.24 -12.05
C LYS A 216 3.73 14.29 -11.11
N LYS A 217 4.00 12.98 -11.20
CA LYS A 217 3.38 11.96 -10.36
C LYS A 217 3.94 12.02 -8.95
N PHE A 218 3.08 11.78 -7.97
CA PHE A 218 3.47 11.61 -6.58
C PHE A 218 2.92 10.30 -6.02
N ALA A 219 3.51 9.86 -4.91
CA ALA A 219 2.96 8.83 -4.05
C ALA A 219 2.93 9.34 -2.61
N ALA A 220 1.89 8.98 -1.88
CA ALA A 220 1.79 9.19 -0.44
C ALA A 220 1.26 7.91 0.23
N LEU A 221 1.60 7.73 1.51
CA LEU A 221 1.38 6.49 2.26
C LEU A 221 2.13 5.28 1.64
N GLY A 222 2.16 4.17 2.37
CA GLY A 222 2.68 2.90 1.87
C GLY A 222 1.67 1.75 1.94
N HIS A 223 0.39 2.08 2.10
CA HIS A 223 -0.73 1.14 2.24
C HIS A 223 -2.02 1.81 1.74
N PRO A 224 -3.09 1.05 1.44
CA PRO A 224 -4.35 1.64 1.00
C PRO A 224 -4.98 2.45 2.12
N ILE A 225 -5.79 3.43 1.75
CA ILE A 225 -6.78 4.01 2.65
C ILE A 225 -7.99 3.06 2.68
N THR A 226 -8.28 2.57 3.88
CA THR A 226 -9.40 1.68 4.14
C THR A 226 -10.41 2.38 5.02
N ASP A 227 -11.66 2.00 4.87
CA ASP A 227 -12.70 2.35 5.83
C ASP A 227 -12.41 1.73 7.21
N VAL A 228 -12.55 2.50 8.29
CA VAL A 228 -12.18 2.05 9.65
C VAL A 228 -13.14 1.00 10.20
N ASP A 229 -14.40 1.01 9.74
CA ASP A 229 -15.47 0.15 10.26
C ASP A 229 -15.53 -1.18 9.48
N THR A 230 -15.30 -1.12 8.16
CA THR A 230 -15.41 -2.30 7.27
C THR A 230 -14.07 -2.91 6.88
N GLY A 231 -12.96 -2.17 7.00
CA GLY A 231 -11.64 -2.58 6.50
C GLY A 231 -11.53 -2.61 4.97
N THR A 232 -12.56 -2.17 4.25
CA THR A 232 -12.60 -2.20 2.77
C THR A 232 -11.73 -1.08 2.21
N ILE A 233 -10.94 -1.38 1.17
CA ILE A 233 -10.20 -0.35 0.42
C ILE A 233 -11.22 0.60 -0.22
N LEU A 234 -11.08 1.89 0.08
CA LEU A 234 -11.98 2.89 -0.47
C LEU A 234 -11.74 3.04 -1.99
N THR A 235 -12.81 2.87 -2.76
CA THR A 235 -12.77 3.17 -4.20
C THR A 235 -12.86 4.68 -4.36
N ILE A 236 -11.85 5.30 -4.96
CA ILE A 236 -11.80 6.74 -5.14
C ILE A 236 -12.69 7.17 -6.32
N ASP A 237 -13.43 8.25 -6.13
CA ASP A 237 -13.98 9.06 -7.22
C ASP A 237 -13.10 10.28 -7.50
N SER A 238 -12.87 11.07 -6.45
CA SER A 238 -12.00 12.24 -6.46
C SER A 238 -11.20 12.30 -5.16
N GLY A 239 -10.06 12.97 -5.20
CA GLY A 239 -9.23 13.12 -4.03
C GLY A 239 -8.14 14.15 -4.24
N GLU A 240 -7.69 14.73 -3.14
CA GLU A 240 -6.75 15.84 -3.15
C GLU A 240 -5.75 15.70 -2.01
N ILE A 241 -4.53 16.20 -2.25
CA ILE A 241 -3.55 16.46 -1.20
C ILE A 241 -3.44 17.96 -0.94
N VAL A 242 -3.41 18.33 0.34
CA VAL A 242 -3.32 19.71 0.82
C VAL A 242 -2.15 19.88 1.80
N PRO A 243 -1.66 21.10 2.06
CA PRO A 243 -0.62 21.35 3.05
C PRO A 243 -1.05 20.90 4.45
N SER A 244 -0.13 20.27 5.17
CA SER A 244 -0.35 19.83 6.55
C SER A 244 0.89 20.07 7.40
N SER A 245 0.70 20.12 8.72
CA SER A 245 1.76 20.25 9.72
C SER A 245 1.50 19.33 10.90
N ILE A 246 2.56 18.72 11.44
CA ILE A 246 2.49 17.89 12.66
C ILE A 246 2.56 18.80 13.89
N VAL A 247 1.52 18.76 14.72
CA VAL A 247 1.39 19.62 15.91
C VAL A 247 1.71 18.89 17.21
N SER A 248 1.47 17.58 17.26
CA SER A 248 1.79 16.78 18.44
C SER A 248 1.96 15.30 18.11
N ILE A 249 2.54 14.56 19.05
CA ILE A 249 2.78 13.13 18.93
C ILE A 249 2.14 12.43 20.11
N LYS A 250 1.25 11.48 19.84
CA LYS A 250 0.85 10.47 20.81
C LYS A 250 1.89 9.35 20.77
N LYS A 251 2.68 9.23 21.84
CA LYS A 251 3.72 8.20 21.93
C LYS A 251 3.12 6.79 21.87
N GLY A 252 3.71 5.92 21.05
CA GLY A 252 3.36 4.52 20.95
C GLY A 252 3.96 3.71 22.09
N ILE A 253 3.20 2.74 22.59
CA ILE A 253 3.63 1.78 23.60
C ILE A 253 3.24 0.37 23.16
N LYS A 254 3.82 -0.65 23.79
CA LYS A 254 3.46 -2.04 23.48
C LYS A 254 1.95 -2.26 23.62
N GLY A 255 1.33 -2.80 22.58
CA GLY A 255 -0.12 -3.04 22.53
C GLY A 255 -0.95 -1.85 22.03
N ASN A 256 -0.42 -0.63 22.08
CA ASN A 256 -1.13 0.59 21.68
C ASN A 256 -0.26 1.42 20.72
N PRO A 257 -0.56 1.40 19.41
CA PRO A 257 0.13 2.23 18.43
C PRO A 257 0.08 3.71 18.82
N GLY A 258 1.19 4.40 18.58
CA GLY A 258 1.23 5.86 18.66
C GLY A 258 0.70 6.50 17.39
N GLU A 259 0.66 7.83 17.37
CA GLU A 259 0.07 8.61 16.29
C GLU A 259 0.77 9.98 16.17
N LEU A 260 1.09 10.38 14.94
CA LEU A 260 1.41 11.76 14.60
C LEU A 260 0.10 12.51 14.38
N LYS A 261 -0.16 13.53 15.19
CA LYS A 261 -1.34 14.39 15.06
C LYS A 261 -0.97 15.61 14.25
N GLY A 262 -1.57 15.73 13.08
CA GLY A 262 -1.40 16.90 12.22
C GLY A 262 -2.70 17.68 12.01
N ILE A 263 -2.54 18.87 11.45
CA ILE A 263 -3.63 19.74 11.02
C ILE A 263 -3.46 20.08 9.53
N PHE A 264 -4.53 20.50 8.88
CA PHE A 264 -4.47 21.12 7.56
C PHE A 264 -4.13 22.60 7.75
N LEU A 265 -3.20 23.13 6.93
CA LEU A 265 -2.77 24.53 7.05
C LEU A 265 -3.60 25.46 6.18
N ASP A 266 -3.94 25.02 4.97
CA ASP A 266 -4.76 25.73 4.00
C ASP A 266 -5.55 24.68 3.22
N GLU A 267 -6.85 24.60 3.46
CA GLU A 267 -7.72 23.59 2.84
C GLU A 267 -8.10 23.92 1.40
N ASP A 268 -7.97 25.19 0.99
CA ASP A 268 -8.31 25.65 -0.35
C ASP A 268 -7.10 25.51 -1.30
N LEU A 269 -5.89 25.40 -0.75
CA LEU A 269 -4.68 25.16 -1.53
C LEU A 269 -4.50 23.68 -1.90
N VAL A 270 -4.93 23.31 -3.10
CA VAL A 270 -4.73 21.97 -3.66
C VAL A 270 -3.30 21.79 -4.18
N LEU A 271 -2.52 20.93 -3.52
CA LEU A 271 -1.16 20.58 -3.96
C LEU A 271 -1.17 19.62 -5.15
N GLY A 272 -2.15 18.73 -5.22
CA GLY A 272 -2.27 17.71 -6.25
C GLY A 272 -3.54 16.86 -6.10
N ASN A 273 -3.90 16.17 -7.17
CA ASN A 273 -5.07 15.31 -7.23
C ASN A 273 -4.67 13.85 -7.05
N ILE A 274 -5.42 13.12 -6.24
CA ILE A 274 -5.28 11.68 -6.02
C ILE A 274 -6.12 10.96 -7.07
N GLU A 275 -5.48 10.07 -7.81
CA GLU A 275 -6.10 9.32 -8.90
C GLU A 275 -6.35 7.86 -8.51
N ASN A 276 -5.51 7.28 -7.64
CA ASN A 276 -5.57 5.86 -7.29
C ASN A 276 -5.34 5.62 -5.80
N ASN A 277 -6.10 4.69 -5.23
CA ASN A 277 -5.89 4.09 -3.92
C ASN A 277 -5.69 2.59 -4.09
N THR A 278 -4.49 2.11 -3.79
CA THR A 278 -4.07 0.74 -4.08
C THR A 278 -3.48 0.08 -2.83
N GLU A 279 -3.18 -1.21 -2.90
CA GLU A 279 -2.48 -1.91 -1.81
C GLU A 279 -1.11 -1.30 -1.43
N CYS A 280 -0.53 -0.48 -2.31
CA CYS A 280 0.81 0.08 -2.13
C CYS A 280 0.83 1.55 -1.69
N GLY A 281 -0.33 2.20 -1.55
CA GLY A 281 -0.43 3.63 -1.25
C GLY A 281 -1.45 4.36 -2.11
N ILE A 282 -1.43 5.68 -2.00
CA ILE A 282 -2.21 6.59 -2.85
C ILE A 282 -1.28 7.28 -3.85
N PHE A 283 -1.78 7.47 -5.07
CA PHE A 283 -1.01 7.96 -6.21
C PHE A 283 -1.80 9.00 -6.98
N GLY A 284 -1.09 9.96 -7.57
CA GLY A 284 -1.75 11.07 -8.24
C GLY A 284 -0.79 11.97 -8.98
N THR A 285 -1.31 13.10 -9.45
CA THR A 285 -0.56 14.15 -10.14
C THR A 285 -0.55 15.43 -9.31
N SER A 286 0.62 16.07 -9.26
CA SER A 286 0.80 17.30 -8.51
C SER A 286 0.68 18.54 -9.40
N ASN A 287 -0.01 19.56 -8.89
CA ASN A 287 -0.13 20.88 -9.53
C ASN A 287 1.12 21.73 -9.29
N VAL A 288 1.84 21.44 -8.21
CA VAL A 288 3.05 22.16 -7.79
C VAL A 288 4.25 21.23 -7.69
N LYS A 289 5.46 21.80 -7.61
CA LYS A 289 6.65 21.00 -7.35
C LYS A 289 6.71 20.60 -5.87
N LEU A 290 6.44 19.32 -5.57
CA LEU A 290 6.51 18.77 -4.22
C LEU A 290 7.95 18.44 -3.86
N SER A 291 8.68 19.43 -3.36
CA SER A 291 10.06 19.25 -2.92
C SER A 291 10.28 19.77 -1.49
N ASN A 292 11.25 19.19 -0.81
CA ASN A 292 11.63 19.62 0.53
C ASN A 292 12.51 20.87 0.47
N LYS A 293 12.38 21.78 1.45
CA LYS A 293 13.32 22.91 1.58
C LYS A 293 14.71 22.39 1.95
N LYS A 294 14.78 21.35 2.77
CA LYS A 294 16.05 20.72 3.20
C LYS A 294 16.60 19.70 2.20
N TYR A 295 15.75 18.89 1.58
CA TYR A 295 16.12 17.81 0.65
C TYR A 295 15.71 18.15 -0.79
N LYS A 296 16.37 19.19 -1.37
CA LYS A 296 16.04 19.76 -2.68
C LYS A 296 16.56 18.96 -3.88
N LYS A 297 17.37 17.93 -3.67
CA LYS A 297 17.97 17.14 -4.76
C LYS A 297 17.21 15.83 -4.94
N PRO A 298 16.93 15.40 -6.18
CA PRO A 298 16.36 14.09 -6.39
C PRO A 298 17.39 13.00 -6.05
N MET A 299 16.90 11.86 -5.55
CA MET A 299 17.67 10.65 -5.26
C MET A 299 17.38 9.57 -6.31
N LYS A 300 18.38 8.72 -6.54
CA LYS A 300 18.18 7.51 -7.35
C LYS A 300 17.27 6.53 -6.60
N VAL A 301 16.47 5.81 -7.35
CA VAL A 301 15.74 4.64 -6.85
C VAL A 301 16.70 3.45 -6.78
N ALA A 302 16.56 2.57 -5.79
CA ALA A 302 17.21 1.25 -5.80
C ALA A 302 16.24 0.18 -6.32
N LEU A 303 16.72 -0.70 -7.19
CA LEU A 303 16.02 -1.93 -7.56
C LEU A 303 16.15 -2.95 -6.43
N ARG A 304 15.25 -3.93 -6.36
CA ARG A 304 15.19 -4.93 -5.27
C ARG A 304 16.50 -5.67 -5.05
N ASN A 305 17.22 -5.98 -6.12
CA ASN A 305 18.53 -6.66 -6.08
C ASN A 305 19.67 -5.77 -5.54
N GLU A 306 19.46 -4.46 -5.43
CA GLU A 306 20.41 -3.50 -4.87
C GLU A 306 20.22 -3.30 -3.35
N ILE A 307 19.04 -3.70 -2.82
CA ILE A 307 18.68 -3.54 -1.41
C ILE A 307 19.33 -4.65 -0.58
N LYS A 308 19.86 -4.30 0.59
CA LYS A 308 20.48 -5.25 1.52
C LYS A 308 19.89 -5.13 2.92
N GLU A 309 19.88 -6.24 3.64
CA GLU A 309 19.70 -6.24 5.09
C GLU A 309 20.86 -5.46 5.74
N GLY A 310 20.56 -4.70 6.80
CA GLY A 310 21.54 -3.85 7.49
C GLY A 310 21.10 -2.38 7.61
N PRO A 311 22.06 -1.46 7.86
CA PRO A 311 21.77 -0.06 8.14
C PRO A 311 21.02 0.64 7.00
N ALA A 312 20.05 1.48 7.37
CA ALA A 312 19.30 2.36 6.47
C ALA A 312 18.78 3.57 7.26
N GLN A 313 18.07 4.46 6.60
CA GLN A 313 17.44 5.63 7.22
C GLN A 313 16.00 5.78 6.75
N ILE A 314 15.15 6.39 7.58
CA ILE A 314 13.84 6.89 7.16
C ILE A 314 13.84 8.41 7.15
N LEU A 315 13.16 9.00 6.18
CA LEU A 315 12.91 10.44 6.12
C LEU A 315 11.47 10.72 6.57
N THR A 316 11.29 11.37 7.72
CA THR A 316 9.95 11.62 8.28
C THR A 316 9.90 12.93 9.06
N THR A 317 8.71 13.52 9.18
CA THR A 317 8.46 14.74 9.96
C THR A 317 7.82 14.36 11.29
N LEU A 318 8.45 14.74 12.40
CA LEU A 318 7.89 14.54 13.74
C LEU A 318 7.18 15.78 14.29
N GLU A 319 7.41 16.95 13.69
CA GLU A 319 6.90 18.25 14.14
C GLU A 319 7.04 19.27 13.02
N GLY A 320 6.03 20.13 12.87
CA GLY A 320 5.98 21.09 11.78
C GLY A 320 5.79 20.41 10.43
N GLU A 321 6.43 20.97 9.40
CA GLU A 321 6.35 20.49 8.02
C GLU A 321 7.61 19.77 7.55
N GLU A 322 8.79 20.18 8.02
CA GLU A 322 10.06 19.75 7.42
C GLU A 322 10.57 18.42 7.97
N PRO A 323 10.97 17.48 7.10
CA PRO A 323 11.36 16.15 7.53
C PRO A 323 12.81 16.10 8.02
N SER A 324 13.14 15.03 8.74
CA SER A 324 14.51 14.70 9.16
C SER A 324 14.81 13.22 8.94
N LEU A 325 16.09 12.90 8.80
CA LEU A 325 16.57 11.52 8.68
C LEU A 325 16.70 10.89 10.07
N TYR A 326 16.25 9.65 10.19
CA TYR A 326 16.38 8.84 11.40
C TYR A 326 16.91 7.47 11.04
N ASN A 327 17.84 6.97 11.84
CA ASN A 327 18.46 5.68 11.62
C ASN A 327 17.50 4.51 11.87
N ILE A 328 17.55 3.54 10.96
CA ILE A 328 16.84 2.27 11.06
C ILE A 328 17.78 1.13 10.64
N GLU A 329 17.29 -0.09 10.79
CA GLU A 329 17.91 -1.31 10.27
C GLU A 329 16.87 -2.09 9.46
N ILE A 330 17.21 -2.45 8.22
CA ILE A 330 16.45 -3.42 7.43
C ILE A 330 16.83 -4.80 7.96
N GLN A 331 15.96 -5.37 8.80
CA GLN A 331 16.23 -6.65 9.46
C GLN A 331 15.98 -7.85 8.55
N LYS A 332 15.04 -7.72 7.62
CA LYS A 332 14.69 -8.81 6.71
C LYS A 332 14.09 -8.31 5.42
N LEU A 333 14.53 -8.86 4.29
CA LEU A 333 13.89 -8.68 2.99
C LEU A 333 12.91 -9.83 2.73
N LEU A 334 11.68 -9.49 2.35
CA LEU A 334 10.63 -10.45 2.05
C LEU A 334 10.51 -10.61 0.53
N SER A 335 10.42 -11.86 0.07
CA SER A 335 10.16 -12.15 -1.34
C SER A 335 8.69 -11.89 -1.65
N GLN A 336 8.42 -11.23 -2.77
CA GLN A 336 7.08 -10.90 -3.22
C GLN A 336 7.00 -10.98 -4.74
N ASP A 337 6.08 -11.80 -5.24
CA ASP A 337 5.76 -11.91 -6.67
C ASP A 337 4.54 -11.04 -7.05
N LYS A 338 3.81 -10.54 -6.05
CA LYS A 338 2.66 -9.61 -6.20
C LYS A 338 2.89 -8.34 -5.37
N PRO A 339 2.30 -7.20 -5.78
CA PRO A 339 2.28 -5.99 -4.96
C PRO A 339 1.73 -6.25 -3.56
N GLY A 340 2.18 -5.44 -2.60
CA GLY A 340 1.66 -5.50 -1.23
C GLY A 340 2.54 -4.76 -0.23
N PRO A 341 1.98 -4.32 0.91
CA PRO A 341 2.60 -3.34 1.80
C PRO A 341 3.72 -3.87 2.70
N LYS A 342 4.05 -5.17 2.62
CA LYS A 342 5.00 -5.85 3.51
C LYS A 342 6.13 -6.50 2.72
N SER A 343 7.02 -5.66 2.21
CA SER A 343 8.20 -6.04 1.43
C SER A 343 9.44 -6.27 2.28
N MET A 344 9.54 -5.61 3.43
CA MET A 344 10.70 -5.70 4.32
C MET A 344 10.28 -5.49 5.77
N ILE A 345 11.05 -6.05 6.70
CA ILE A 345 10.94 -5.78 8.13
C ILE A 345 12.02 -4.77 8.49
N ILE A 346 11.61 -3.66 9.10
CA ILE A 346 12.49 -2.58 9.53
C ILE A 346 12.41 -2.41 11.04
N LYS A 347 13.52 -2.00 11.64
CA LYS A 347 13.61 -1.64 13.06
C LYS A 347 14.20 -0.25 13.21
N VAL A 348 13.55 0.61 13.98
CA VAL A 348 14.09 1.91 14.36
C VAL A 348 15.24 1.70 15.34
N THR A 349 16.38 2.31 15.03
CA THR A 349 17.57 2.31 15.90
C THR A 349 17.91 3.71 16.43
N ASP A 350 17.30 4.75 15.85
CA ASP A 350 17.45 6.14 16.25
C ASP A 350 16.83 6.44 17.64
N GLN A 351 17.69 6.83 18.57
CA GLN A 351 17.27 7.10 19.95
C GLN A 351 16.38 8.33 20.09
N ASN A 352 16.57 9.36 19.25
CA ASN A 352 15.75 10.56 19.31
C ASN A 352 14.32 10.25 18.84
N LEU A 353 14.18 9.49 17.74
CA LEU A 353 12.88 9.04 17.27
C LEU A 353 12.17 8.19 18.34
N ILE A 354 12.83 7.15 18.85
CA ILE A 354 12.26 6.26 19.89
C ILE A 354 11.85 7.04 21.14
N LYS A 355 12.66 8.00 21.58
CA LYS A 355 12.34 8.82 22.77
C LYS A 355 11.05 9.60 22.56
N ARG A 356 10.87 10.23 21.39
CA ARG A 356 9.72 11.07 21.06
C ARG A 356 8.46 10.27 20.73
N THR A 357 8.59 9.18 19.97
CA THR A 357 7.44 8.49 19.36
C THR A 357 7.19 7.10 19.93
N GLY A 358 8.18 6.50 20.60
CA GLY A 358 8.13 5.09 21.01
C GLY A 358 8.51 4.11 19.90
N GLY A 359 8.83 4.61 18.70
CA GLY A 359 9.11 3.80 17.51
C GLY A 359 8.31 4.26 16.29
N ILE A 360 7.89 3.34 15.45
CA ILE A 360 7.03 3.62 14.30
C ILE A 360 5.60 3.88 14.81
N VAL A 361 4.99 4.97 14.35
CA VAL A 361 3.65 5.39 14.76
C VAL A 361 2.76 5.65 13.55
N GLN A 362 1.45 5.69 13.74
CA GLN A 362 0.51 6.10 12.70
C GLN A 362 0.86 7.52 12.21
N GLY A 363 0.64 7.78 10.92
CA GLY A 363 1.09 8.99 10.25
C GLY A 363 2.47 8.90 9.60
N MET A 364 3.38 8.02 10.09
CA MET A 364 4.68 7.79 9.43
C MET A 364 4.59 6.97 8.15
N SER A 365 3.47 6.28 7.92
CA SER A 365 3.24 5.52 6.69
C SER A 365 3.45 6.40 5.47
N GLY A 366 4.30 5.95 4.55
CA GLY A 366 4.77 6.71 3.40
C GLY A 366 6.13 7.38 3.61
N SER A 367 6.72 7.37 4.80
CA SER A 367 8.08 7.92 5.03
C SER A 367 9.11 7.18 4.17
N PRO A 368 9.89 7.88 3.32
CA PRO A 368 10.87 7.23 2.45
C PRO A 368 11.93 6.47 3.24
N ILE A 369 12.21 5.24 2.81
CA ILE A 369 13.34 4.44 3.30
C ILE A 369 14.50 4.66 2.33
N ILE A 370 15.65 5.04 2.88
CA ILE A 370 16.86 5.41 2.15
C ILE A 370 18.01 4.49 2.59
N GLN A 371 18.70 3.89 1.62
CA GLN A 371 19.91 3.10 1.85
C GLN A 371 20.90 3.37 0.72
N ASN A 372 22.18 3.59 1.05
CA ASN A 372 23.24 3.87 0.07
C ASN A 372 22.88 5.02 -0.90
N ASP A 373 22.36 6.13 -0.36
CA ASP A 373 21.92 7.31 -1.12
C ASP A 373 20.84 7.03 -2.19
N LYS A 374 20.09 5.93 -2.01
CA LYS A 374 18.98 5.54 -2.88
C LYS A 374 17.69 5.39 -2.08
N ILE A 375 16.57 5.78 -2.68
CA ILE A 375 15.24 5.45 -2.15
C ILE A 375 14.97 3.98 -2.46
N VAL A 376 14.77 3.17 -1.42
CA VAL A 376 14.55 1.72 -1.55
C VAL A 376 13.10 1.32 -1.27
N GLY A 377 12.33 2.20 -0.63
CA GLY A 377 10.98 1.90 -0.22
C GLY A 377 10.33 3.00 0.60
N ALA A 378 9.23 2.65 1.26
CA ALA A 378 8.53 3.50 2.20
C ALA A 378 8.07 2.71 3.43
N VAL A 379 7.98 3.37 4.58
CA VAL A 379 7.40 2.78 5.81
C VAL A 379 5.91 2.52 5.60
N THR A 380 5.39 1.41 6.15
CA THR A 380 3.96 1.07 6.06
C THR A 380 3.34 0.89 7.45
N HIS A 381 3.35 -0.33 7.99
CA HIS A 381 2.65 -0.70 9.22
C HIS A 381 3.63 -0.92 10.37
N VAL A 382 3.23 -0.54 11.58
CA VAL A 382 3.94 -0.89 12.82
C VAL A 382 3.53 -2.29 13.31
N LEU A 383 4.45 -2.99 14.00
CA LEU A 383 4.09 -4.17 14.78
C LEU A 383 3.55 -3.72 16.14
N ILE A 384 2.26 -3.95 16.41
CA ILE A 384 1.56 -3.50 17.62
C ILE A 384 2.31 -3.89 18.93
N ASN A 385 2.90 -5.08 18.97
CA ASN A 385 3.62 -5.59 20.15
C ASN A 385 5.11 -5.22 20.20
N LYS A 386 5.65 -4.59 19.17
CA LYS A 386 7.03 -4.11 19.06
C LYS A 386 7.02 -2.77 18.31
N PRO A 387 6.70 -1.65 18.99
CA PRO A 387 6.50 -0.37 18.33
C PRO A 387 7.74 0.14 17.56
N ASP A 388 8.94 -0.28 17.95
CA ASP A 388 10.19 0.02 17.25
C ASP A 388 10.39 -0.81 15.97
N VAL A 389 9.54 -1.79 15.68
CA VAL A 389 9.61 -2.65 14.50
C VAL A 389 8.38 -2.44 13.63
N GLY A 390 8.58 -2.44 12.31
CA GLY A 390 7.50 -2.26 11.34
C GLY A 390 7.83 -2.92 10.02
N TYR A 391 7.00 -2.60 9.05
CA TYR A 391 7.14 -3.03 7.67
C TYR A 391 7.49 -1.86 6.77
N GLY A 392 8.22 -2.16 5.70
CA GLY A 392 8.39 -1.29 4.56
C GLY A 392 7.88 -1.94 3.28
N ILE A 393 7.54 -1.13 2.29
CA ILE A 393 7.18 -1.55 0.93
C ILE A 393 8.33 -1.22 -0.04
N TYR A 394 8.57 -2.08 -1.03
CA TYR A 394 9.53 -1.80 -2.10
C TYR A 394 9.06 -0.63 -2.96
N ILE A 395 9.99 0.28 -3.25
CA ILE A 395 9.74 1.44 -4.11
C ILE A 395 9.27 1.04 -5.52
N GLU A 396 9.71 -0.12 -6.03
CA GLU A 396 9.29 -0.63 -7.34
C GLU A 396 7.77 -0.85 -7.43
N TRP A 397 7.12 -1.33 -6.35
CA TRP A 397 5.67 -1.51 -6.36
C TRP A 397 4.96 -0.17 -6.46
N MET A 398 5.43 0.81 -5.68
CA MET A 398 4.87 2.16 -5.70
C MET A 398 5.07 2.85 -7.06
N LEU A 399 6.23 2.64 -7.70
CA LEU A 399 6.52 3.18 -9.03
C LEU A 399 5.66 2.56 -10.12
N LYS A 400 5.32 1.27 -9.98
CA LYS A 400 4.40 0.57 -10.88
C LYS A 400 2.99 1.14 -10.76
N ASP A 401 2.48 1.28 -9.53
CA ASP A 401 1.13 1.81 -9.28
C ASP A 401 1.02 3.30 -9.62
N ALA A 402 2.13 4.05 -9.53
CA ALA A 402 2.23 5.43 -10.00
C ALA A 402 2.28 5.57 -11.54
N GLY A 403 2.41 4.47 -12.29
CA GLY A 403 2.60 4.48 -13.74
C GLY A 403 3.95 5.06 -14.20
N ILE A 404 4.98 5.00 -13.34
CA ILE A 404 6.36 5.46 -13.66
C ILE A 404 7.22 4.30 -14.18
N LEU A 405 6.99 3.09 -13.68
CA LEU A 405 7.57 1.86 -14.21
C LEU A 405 6.55 1.12 -15.09
N ASP A 406 6.99 0.66 -16.26
CA ASP A 406 6.12 -0.01 -17.24
C ASP A 406 5.55 -1.34 -16.70
N ASN A 407 4.29 -1.60 -17.05
CA ASN A 407 3.53 -2.76 -16.59
C ASN A 407 3.81 -4.07 -17.35
N ASN A 408 4.51 -4.03 -18.49
CA ASN A 408 4.62 -5.14 -19.45
C ASN A 408 5.40 -6.32 -18.91
#